data_AF-A0A0D5NSF6-F1
#
_entry.id   AF-A0A0D5NSF6-F1
#
_cell.length_a   1.000
_cell.length_b   1.000
_cell.length_c   1.000
_cell.angle_alpha   90.00
_cell.angle_beta   90.00
_cell.angle_gamma   90.00
#
_symmetry.space_group_name_H-M   'P 1'
#
loop_
_entity.id
_entity.type
_entity.pdbx_description
1 polymer ?
#
loop_
_entity_poly.entity_id
_entity_poly.type
_entity_poly.pdbx_seq_one_letter_code
_entity_poly.pdbx_strand_id
1 'polypeptide(L)'
;AIVCILLFSQLCSVKARGIKHRIKWNRKVLPSTSQVTEARTAEIRPGAFIKQGRKLDIDFGVEGNRYYEANYWQFPDGIHYNGCSKANVTKEKFITSCINATQAANQEELSREKQDNKLYQQVLWQLIRELCSTKHCDF
;
A
#
# COMPACT_ATOMS: atom_id res chain seq x y z
N ALA A 1 -37.00 51.02 41.28
CA ALA A 1 -36.55 50.03 42.27
C ALA A 1 -36.81 48.64 41.71
N ILE A 2 -35.76 47.86 41.44
CA ILE A 2 -35.86 46.45 41.02
C ILE A 2 -34.81 45.67 41.82
N VAL A 3 -35.24 44.49 42.25
CA VAL A 3 -34.78 43.67 43.36
C VAL A 3 -33.44 42.97 43.06
N CYS A 4 -32.51 43.03 44.01
CA CYS A 4 -31.26 42.26 44.02
C CYS A 4 -31.55 40.79 44.37
N ILE A 5 -31.15 39.86 43.51
CA ILE A 5 -30.98 38.45 43.88
C ILE A 5 -29.55 38.04 43.53
N LEU A 6 -28.70 38.00 44.55
CA LEU A 6 -27.41 37.29 44.51
C LEU A 6 -27.40 36.32 45.68
N LEU A 7 -27.83 35.09 45.41
CA LEU A 7 -27.70 33.97 46.34
C LEU A 7 -26.33 33.32 46.13
N PHE A 8 -25.50 33.48 47.15
CA PHE A 8 -24.25 32.79 47.41
C PHE A 8 -24.45 31.28 47.53
N SER A 9 -23.55 30.50 46.93
CA SER A 9 -23.26 29.14 47.43
C SER A 9 -21.80 28.72 47.15
N GLN A 10 -20.99 28.95 48.18
CA GLN A 10 -19.97 28.04 48.73
C GLN A 10 -18.84 27.54 47.81
N LEU A 11 -17.74 28.30 47.81
CA LEU A 11 -16.43 27.81 47.40
C LEU A 11 -15.87 26.87 48.47
N CYS A 12 -16.03 25.57 48.27
CA CYS A 12 -15.34 24.55 49.06
C CYS A 12 -13.84 24.61 48.79
N SER A 13 -13.10 25.05 49.79
CA SER A 13 -11.65 24.94 49.87
C SER A 13 -11.25 23.47 50.00
N VAL A 14 -10.58 22.92 48.98
CA VAL A 14 -9.83 21.66 49.14
C VAL A 14 -8.38 21.86 48.73
N LYS A 15 -7.56 21.68 49.75
CA LYS A 15 -6.11 21.81 49.85
C LYS A 15 -5.39 20.99 48.77
N ALA A 16 -4.55 21.65 47.99
CA ALA A 16 -3.61 21.00 47.07
C ALA A 16 -2.74 19.98 47.82
N ARG A 17 -2.87 18.70 47.45
CA ARG A 17 -1.92 17.66 47.84
C ARG A 17 -1.20 17.23 46.56
N GLY A 18 0.00 17.80 46.36
CA GLY A 18 0.82 17.57 45.18
C GLY A 18 1.12 16.08 45.00
N ILE A 19 0.58 15.48 43.96
CA ILE A 19 0.93 14.12 43.54
C ILE A 19 2.19 14.25 42.68
N LYS A 20 3.36 13.96 43.29
CA LYS A 20 4.57 13.63 42.54
C LYS A 20 4.31 12.33 41.78
N HIS A 21 3.87 12.41 40.53
CA HIS A 21 3.97 11.26 39.63
C HIS A 21 5.44 11.03 39.31
N ARG A 22 6.08 10.17 40.11
CA ARG A 22 7.37 9.57 39.77
C ARG A 22 7.12 8.63 38.60
N ILE A 23 7.25 9.11 37.37
CA ILE A 23 7.20 8.28 36.16
C ILE A 23 8.43 7.36 36.21
N LYS A 24 8.22 6.15 36.72
CA LYS A 24 9.25 5.10 36.73
C LYS A 24 9.32 4.55 35.30
N TRP A 25 10.18 5.17 34.49
CA TRP A 25 10.63 4.65 33.21
C TRP A 25 11.35 3.32 33.46
N ASN A 26 10.62 2.20 33.39
CA ASN A 26 11.14 0.84 33.26
C ASN A 26 9.97 -0.14 33.10
N ARG A 27 9.32 -0.11 31.94
CA ARG A 27 8.74 -1.33 31.38
C ARG A 27 9.45 -1.58 30.07
N LYS A 28 10.16 -2.70 30.02
CA LYS A 28 10.79 -3.22 28.80
C LYS A 28 9.72 -3.22 27.70
N VAL A 29 10.04 -2.60 26.57
CA VAL A 29 9.22 -2.72 25.36
C VAL A 29 9.23 -4.20 25.00
N LEU A 30 8.09 -4.85 25.18
CA LEU A 30 7.85 -6.16 24.60
C LEU A 30 7.97 -5.93 23.08
N PRO A 31 8.85 -6.63 22.35
CA PRO A 31 8.93 -6.44 20.91
C PRO A 31 7.56 -6.81 20.37
N SER A 32 6.83 -5.82 19.83
CA SER A 32 5.59 -6.13 19.12
C SER A 32 6.02 -7.07 18.00
N THR A 33 5.58 -8.31 18.08
CA THR A 33 5.77 -9.31 17.03
C THR A 33 5.40 -8.66 15.71
N SER A 34 6.44 -8.45 14.91
CA SER A 34 6.40 -7.86 13.60
C SER A 34 5.57 -8.76 12.69
N GLN A 35 4.26 -8.51 12.67
CA GLN A 35 3.33 -8.95 11.61
C GLN A 35 3.70 -8.35 10.24
N VAL A 36 4.84 -7.65 10.14
CA VAL A 36 5.46 -7.15 8.91
C VAL A 36 6.37 -8.21 8.26
N THR A 37 6.60 -9.37 8.89
CA THR A 37 7.61 -10.33 8.41
C THR A 37 7.06 -11.69 7.96
N GLU A 38 5.76 -11.96 8.12
CA GLU A 38 5.16 -13.21 7.63
C GLU A 38 4.96 -13.22 6.10
N ALA A 39 5.09 -12.06 5.44
CA ALA A 39 5.13 -11.98 3.98
C ALA A 39 6.48 -12.36 3.36
N ARG A 40 7.53 -12.65 4.17
CA ARG A 40 8.88 -12.91 3.66
C ARG A 40 9.21 -14.39 3.38
N THR A 41 8.29 -15.32 3.67
CA THR A 41 8.56 -16.76 3.51
C THR A 41 7.44 -17.53 2.79
N ALA A 42 6.51 -16.84 2.13
CA ALA A 42 5.86 -17.45 0.97
C ALA A 42 6.89 -17.35 -0.16
N GLU A 43 7.26 -18.47 -0.79
CA GLU A 43 7.99 -18.43 -2.06
C GLU A 43 7.37 -17.35 -2.94
N ILE A 44 8.16 -16.34 -3.32
CA ILE A 44 7.67 -15.19 -4.06
C ILE A 44 7.09 -15.72 -5.37
N ARG A 45 5.76 -15.77 -5.46
CA ARG A 45 5.06 -16.36 -6.59
C ARG A 45 5.42 -15.58 -7.85
N PRO A 46 5.79 -16.26 -8.96
CA PRO A 46 5.98 -15.58 -10.24
C PRO A 46 4.72 -14.81 -10.63
N GLY A 47 4.87 -13.52 -10.95
CA GLY A 47 3.76 -12.60 -11.22
C GLY A 47 3.28 -11.80 -10.01
N ALA A 48 3.78 -12.03 -8.80
CA ALA A 48 3.35 -11.27 -7.62
C ALA A 48 3.71 -9.77 -7.74
N PHE A 49 2.79 -8.91 -7.30
CA PHE A 49 2.99 -7.47 -7.25
C PHE A 49 4.04 -7.05 -6.21
N ILE A 50 4.85 -6.07 -6.60
CA ILE A 50 5.77 -5.36 -5.71
C ILE A 50 5.13 -4.00 -5.41
N LYS A 51 4.66 -3.78 -4.18
CA LYS A 51 4.03 -2.52 -3.75
C LYS A 51 4.90 -1.82 -2.70
N GLN A 52 5.79 -0.96 -3.18
CA GLN A 52 6.61 0.00 -2.44
C GLN A 52 5.95 1.39 -2.37
N GLY A 53 4.99 1.69 -3.24
CA GLY A 53 4.26 2.96 -3.26
C GLY A 53 5.03 4.11 -3.92
N ARG A 54 5.90 3.81 -4.89
CA ARG A 54 6.64 4.79 -5.68
C ARG A 54 5.81 5.22 -6.89
N LYS A 55 5.71 6.54 -7.13
CA LYS A 55 5.13 7.03 -8.38
C LYS A 55 6.05 6.68 -9.56
N LEU A 56 5.53 5.96 -10.54
CA LEU A 56 6.23 5.66 -11.79
C LEU A 56 5.97 6.73 -12.84
N ASP A 57 6.92 6.92 -13.76
CA ASP A 57 6.81 7.84 -14.88
C ASP A 57 6.37 7.07 -16.13
N ILE A 58 5.06 6.91 -16.28
CA ILE A 58 4.41 6.20 -17.39
C ILE A 58 3.24 7.06 -17.86
N ASP A 59 3.10 7.21 -19.19
CA ASP A 59 1.99 7.95 -19.77
C ASP A 59 0.76 7.04 -20.00
N PHE A 60 -0.28 7.25 -19.19
CA PHE A 60 -1.59 6.61 -19.29
C PHE A 60 -2.61 7.48 -20.06
N GLY A 61 -2.17 8.58 -20.68
CA GLY A 61 -3.04 9.61 -21.25
C GLY A 61 -3.65 10.54 -20.20
N VAL A 62 -4.37 11.57 -20.64
CA VAL A 62 -4.80 12.70 -19.77
C VAL A 62 -5.58 12.25 -18.53
N GLU A 63 -6.61 11.42 -18.72
CA GLU A 63 -7.48 10.96 -17.62
C GLU A 63 -6.77 9.92 -16.74
N GLY A 64 -6.06 8.97 -17.36
CA GLY A 64 -5.30 7.94 -16.66
C GLY A 64 -4.18 8.54 -15.82
N ASN A 65 -3.47 9.54 -16.33
CA ASN A 65 -2.43 10.26 -15.59
C ASN A 65 -3.01 10.93 -14.37
N ARG A 66 -4.08 11.73 -14.52
CA ARG A 66 -4.74 12.38 -13.37
C ARG A 66 -5.19 11.37 -12.31
N TYR A 67 -5.76 10.25 -12.75
CA TYR A 67 -6.19 9.19 -11.85
C TYR A 67 -5.01 8.53 -11.13
N TYR A 68 -3.96 8.19 -11.86
CA TYR A 68 -2.74 7.58 -11.32
C TYR A 68 -2.03 8.52 -10.35
N GLU A 69 -1.94 9.82 -10.64
CA GLU A 69 -1.32 10.80 -9.74
C GLU A 69 -1.98 10.86 -8.36
N ALA A 70 -3.30 10.68 -8.28
CA ALA A 70 -4.01 10.66 -7.01
C ALA A 70 -3.94 9.30 -6.29
N ASN A 71 -3.68 8.20 -7.02
CA ASN A 71 -3.88 6.83 -6.54
C ASN A 71 -2.65 5.92 -6.68
N TYR A 72 -1.48 6.41 -7.09
CA TYR A 72 -0.30 5.61 -7.43
C TYR A 72 0.11 4.60 -6.33
N TRP A 73 -0.15 4.93 -5.06
CA TRP A 73 0.14 4.09 -3.90
C TRP A 73 -0.64 2.76 -3.88
N GLN A 74 -1.74 2.64 -4.64
CA GLN A 74 -2.51 1.40 -4.76
C GLN A 74 -1.91 0.43 -5.79
N PHE A 75 -1.13 0.95 -6.73
CA PHE A 75 -0.62 0.23 -7.89
C PHE A 75 0.73 -0.44 -7.60
N PRO A 76 1.09 -1.51 -8.34
CA PRO A 76 2.40 -2.11 -8.25
C PRO A 76 3.50 -1.23 -8.85
N ASP A 77 4.65 -1.19 -8.17
CA ASP A 77 5.88 -0.57 -8.66
C ASP A 77 6.70 -1.50 -9.55
N GLY A 78 6.41 -2.80 -9.45
CA GLY A 78 7.13 -3.86 -10.13
C GLY A 78 6.41 -5.19 -10.03
N ILE A 79 6.92 -6.16 -10.79
CA ILE A 79 6.42 -7.54 -10.82
C ILE A 79 7.59 -8.47 -10.55
N HIS A 80 7.39 -9.41 -9.63
CA HIS A 80 8.32 -10.50 -9.38
C HIS A 80 8.17 -11.57 -10.48
N TYR A 81 8.98 -11.49 -11.53
CA TYR A 81 8.96 -12.47 -12.60
C TYR A 81 10.38 -12.74 -13.10
N ASN A 82 10.84 -13.98 -12.95
CA ASN A 82 12.11 -14.47 -13.49
C ASN A 82 11.83 -15.49 -14.59
N GLY A 83 11.47 -14.99 -15.78
CA GLY A 83 11.20 -15.81 -16.97
C GLY A 83 12.39 -15.92 -17.93
N CYS A 84 13.54 -15.33 -17.57
CA CYS A 84 14.75 -15.37 -18.38
C CYS A 84 15.35 -16.79 -18.28
N SER A 85 14.90 -17.67 -19.17
CA SER A 85 15.42 -19.04 -19.28
C SER A 85 16.66 -19.06 -20.16
N LYS A 86 17.54 -20.05 -19.94
CA LYS A 86 18.70 -20.33 -20.83
C LYS A 86 18.29 -20.81 -22.21
N ALA A 87 17.04 -21.25 -22.38
CA ALA A 87 16.48 -21.55 -23.69
C ALA A 87 16.07 -20.24 -24.37
N ASN A 88 16.29 -20.12 -25.68
CA ASN A 88 15.96 -18.94 -26.47
C ASN A 88 14.45 -18.61 -26.38
N VAL A 89 14.08 -17.69 -25.49
CA VAL A 89 12.72 -17.15 -25.37
C VAL A 89 12.71 -15.81 -26.11
N THR A 90 11.75 -15.57 -27.00
CA THR A 90 11.62 -14.25 -27.64
C THR A 90 11.05 -13.23 -26.65
N LYS A 91 11.34 -11.94 -26.89
CA LYS A 91 10.84 -10.84 -26.04
C LYS A 91 9.32 -10.88 -25.90
N GLU A 92 8.60 -11.13 -26.99
CA GLU A 92 7.13 -11.18 -27.02
C GLU A 92 6.59 -12.34 -26.17
N LYS A 93 7.25 -13.50 -26.24
CA LYS A 93 6.90 -14.67 -25.44
C LYS A 93 7.17 -14.44 -23.96
N PHE A 94 8.28 -13.78 -23.63
CA PHE A 94 8.59 -13.38 -22.26
C PHE A 94 7.51 -12.43 -21.70
N ILE A 95 7.18 -11.35 -22.42
CA ILE A 95 6.18 -10.36 -21.99
C ILE A 95 4.81 -11.03 -21.78
N THR A 96 4.38 -11.85 -22.74
CA THR A 96 3.09 -12.56 -22.66
C THR A 96 3.06 -13.49 -21.43
N SER A 97 4.17 -14.19 -21.18
CA SER A 97 4.26 -15.12 -20.05
C SER A 97 4.32 -14.40 -18.70
N CYS A 98 4.97 -13.22 -18.64
CA CYS A 98 4.95 -12.32 -17.48
C CYS A 98 3.52 -11.85 -17.16
N ILE A 99 2.77 -11.42 -18.17
CA ILE A 99 1.37 -10.98 -18.01
C ILE A 99 0.49 -12.13 -17.50
N ASN A 100 0.61 -13.33 -18.10
CA ASN A 100 -0.17 -14.49 -17.70
C ASN A 100 0.13 -14.92 -16.25
N ALA A 101 1.40 -14.92 -15.86
CA ALA A 101 1.79 -15.21 -14.49
C ALA A 101 1.23 -14.15 -13.51
N THR A 102 1.25 -12.88 -13.91
CA THR A 102 0.71 -11.77 -13.10
C THR A 102 -0.80 -11.89 -12.91
N GLN A 103 -1.55 -12.28 -13.95
CA GLN A 103 -2.99 -12.55 -13.84
C GLN A 103 -3.27 -13.68 -12.85
N ALA A 104 -2.55 -14.79 -12.98
CA ALA A 104 -2.74 -15.97 -12.13
C ALA A 104 -2.39 -15.68 -10.67
N ALA A 105 -1.31 -14.93 -10.42
CA ALA A 105 -0.84 -14.64 -9.07
C ALA A 105 -1.73 -13.64 -8.30
N ASN A 106 -2.41 -12.72 -9.00
CA ASN A 106 -3.17 -11.62 -8.38
C ASN A 106 -4.67 -11.67 -8.75
N GLN A 107 -5.19 -12.85 -9.06
CA GLN A 107 -6.57 -13.03 -9.53
C GLN A 107 -7.61 -12.41 -8.59
N GLU A 108 -7.42 -12.51 -7.27
CA GLU A 108 -8.33 -11.94 -6.28
C GLU A 108 -8.38 -10.41 -6.31
N GLU A 109 -7.22 -9.75 -6.37
CA GLU A 109 -7.11 -8.29 -6.46
C GLU A 109 -7.72 -7.80 -7.77
N LEU A 110 -7.39 -8.48 -8.88
CA LEU A 110 -7.94 -8.19 -10.20
C LEU A 110 -9.46 -8.42 -10.28
N SER A 111 -10.01 -9.36 -9.51
CA SER A 111 -11.45 -9.67 -9.53
C SER A 111 -12.27 -8.70 -8.68
N ARG A 112 -11.79 -8.33 -7.48
CA ARG A 112 -12.51 -7.40 -6.58
C ARG A 112 -12.66 -6.01 -7.20
N GLU A 113 -11.61 -5.56 -7.88
CA GLU A 113 -11.59 -4.22 -8.48
C GLU A 113 -12.26 -4.15 -9.87
N LYS A 114 -12.67 -5.30 -10.41
CA LYS A 114 -13.33 -5.39 -11.73
C LYS A 114 -14.77 -4.88 -11.71
N GLN A 115 -15.43 -4.90 -10.54
CA GLN A 115 -16.87 -4.62 -10.44
C GLN A 115 -17.18 -3.12 -10.47
N ASP A 116 -16.33 -2.28 -9.85
CA ASP A 116 -16.71 -0.90 -9.50
C ASP A 116 -15.81 0.20 -10.13
N ASN A 117 -14.64 -0.14 -10.71
CA ASN A 117 -13.68 0.88 -11.14
C ASN A 117 -12.99 0.58 -12.47
N LYS A 118 -13.67 0.92 -13.57
CA LYS A 118 -13.15 0.76 -14.94
C LYS A 118 -11.82 1.48 -15.18
N LEU A 119 -11.66 2.69 -14.64
CA LEU A 119 -10.47 3.50 -14.87
C LEU A 119 -9.25 2.91 -14.14
N TYR A 120 -9.44 2.43 -12.92
CA TYR A 120 -8.40 1.66 -12.22
C TYR A 120 -7.95 0.45 -13.04
N GLN A 121 -8.89 -0.34 -13.57
CA GLN A 121 -8.57 -1.51 -14.38
C GLN A 121 -7.79 -1.13 -15.64
N GLN A 122 -8.15 -0.03 -16.31
CA GLN A 122 -7.42 0.45 -17.49
C GLN A 122 -5.99 0.85 -17.16
N VAL A 123 -5.80 1.64 -16.10
CA VAL A 123 -4.47 2.08 -15.64
C VAL A 123 -3.63 0.87 -15.18
N LEU A 124 -4.21 -0.04 -14.39
CA LEU A 124 -3.52 -1.23 -13.92
C LEU A 124 -3.10 -2.13 -15.09
N TRP A 125 -3.98 -2.33 -16.07
CA TRP A 125 -3.68 -3.14 -17.25
C TRP A 125 -2.54 -2.57 -18.08
N GLN A 126 -2.54 -1.26 -18.30
CA GLN A 126 -1.47 -0.59 -19.02
C GLN A 126 -0.16 -0.67 -18.23
N LEU A 127 -0.21 -0.42 -16.92
CA LEU A 127 0.95 -0.49 -16.04
C LEU A 127 1.59 -1.89 -16.03
N ILE A 128 0.80 -2.95 -15.95
CA ILE A 128 1.31 -4.33 -16.01
C ILE A 128 2.07 -4.59 -17.32
N ARG A 129 1.55 -4.09 -18.45
CA ARG A 129 2.21 -4.23 -19.77
C ARG A 129 3.55 -3.50 -19.79
N GLU A 130 3.62 -2.28 -19.27
CA GLU A 130 4.86 -1.51 -19.19
C GLU A 130 5.89 -2.18 -18.28
N LEU A 131 5.47 -2.64 -17.10
CA LEU A 131 6.34 -3.34 -16.14
C LEU A 131 6.91 -4.63 -16.72
N CYS A 132 6.10 -5.44 -17.43
CA CYS A 132 6.58 -6.64 -18.10
C CYS A 132 7.48 -6.34 -19.30
N SER A 133 7.27 -5.22 -20.00
CA SER A 133 8.05 -4.84 -21.19
C SER A 133 9.41 -4.22 -20.87
N THR A 134 9.52 -3.57 -19.70
CA THR A 134 10.76 -2.96 -19.19
C THR A 134 11.74 -4.00 -18.65
N LYS A 135 11.25 -5.19 -18.30
CA LYS A 135 12.12 -6.30 -17.86
C LYS A 135 12.93 -6.79 -19.05
N HIS A 136 14.26 -6.72 -18.91
CA HIS A 136 15.20 -7.22 -19.89
C HIS A 136 15.69 -8.62 -19.48
N CYS A 137 15.81 -9.51 -20.46
CA CYS A 137 16.66 -10.68 -20.40
C CYS A 137 17.77 -10.51 -21.44
N ASP A 138 18.91 -11.16 -21.21
CA ASP A 138 19.94 -11.34 -22.23
C ASP A 138 19.42 -12.42 -23.20
N PHE A 139 18.78 -12.00 -24.29
CA PHE A 139 18.17 -12.87 -25.30
C PHE A 139 19.13 -13.19 -26.44
#